data_AF-A0A972GJL3-F1
#
_entry.id   AF-A0A972GJL3-F1
#
_cell.length_a   1.000
_cell.length_b   1.000
_cell.length_c   1.000
_cell.angle_alpha   90.00
_cell.angle_beta   90.00
_cell.angle_gamma   90.00
#
_symmetry.space_group_name_H-M   'P 1'
#
loop_
_entity.id
_entity.type
_entity.pdbx_description
1 polymer ?
#
loop_
_entity_poly.entity_id
_entity_poly.type
_entity_poly.pdbx_seq_one_letter_code
_entity_poly.pdbx_strand_id
1 'polypeptide(L)'
;MSAAIQHPYYRTTSFEASLAGETMRFVSKPGLPNWEHVSPAMQLLARNMVLSSDAKVLLLGCSHGALGVALARQVPQGIVWLSDLNGIALMMAEQTLQTNEVRNARVHADISVLPEQTAAFDVVVIELPKGRKLARRWLVEAFTALRPGGLLYLAGPGDEGIQPAINDMQALFGNAVTLGYKKRNRSASATRQSHNEALPDWSMEPGIAPGTWHEFTAQVERATFQLSSVPGIFAYDKVDEGTQLLLQHLSIPPHARVLDVGCGYGIIGLVAERRGAMQVDLLDVNTLSIAAARENIRRNGCANTRALLSDGLQMIHEQYDVVVSNPPFHVGKSIDYDIAHAFITDSRRVLEPDGTLLVVSNVFIRYEELMRSTFEKVYCIAENGQYRVLMAR
;
A
#
# COMPACT_ATOMS: atom_id res chain seq x y z
N MET A 1 10.53 -16.83 -29.73
CA MET A 1 10.18 -16.16 -28.46
C MET A 1 8.74 -15.70 -28.59
N SER A 2 7.80 -16.54 -28.14
CA SER A 2 6.40 -16.17 -28.06
C SER A 2 6.26 -15.13 -26.96
N ALA A 3 5.76 -13.93 -27.27
CA ALA A 3 5.35 -12.98 -26.25
C ALA A 3 4.22 -13.65 -25.46
N ALA A 4 4.54 -14.20 -24.29
CA ALA A 4 3.54 -14.78 -23.40
C ALA A 4 2.46 -13.72 -23.20
N ILE A 5 1.21 -14.07 -23.52
CA ILE A 5 0.08 -13.14 -23.38
C ILE A 5 0.01 -12.76 -21.91
N GLN A 6 0.40 -11.53 -21.60
CA GLN A 6 0.39 -11.02 -20.24
C GLN A 6 -1.06 -11.04 -19.72
N HIS A 7 -1.24 -11.59 -18.52
CA HIS A 7 -2.56 -11.72 -17.89
C HIS A 7 -3.30 -10.37 -17.91
N PRO A 8 -4.63 -10.31 -18.17
CA PRO A 8 -5.38 -9.06 -18.26
C PRO A 8 -5.18 -8.10 -17.08
N TYR A 9 -4.97 -8.66 -15.87
CA TYR A 9 -4.60 -7.93 -14.66
C TYR A 9 -3.45 -6.94 -14.86
N TYR A 10 -2.42 -7.31 -15.63
CA TYR A 10 -1.23 -6.46 -15.80
C TYR A 10 -1.38 -5.40 -16.89
N ARG A 11 -2.48 -5.40 -17.64
CA ARG A 11 -2.68 -4.43 -18.72
C ARG A 11 -3.10 -3.07 -18.17
N THR A 12 -2.37 -2.05 -18.57
CA THR A 12 -2.74 -0.65 -18.34
C THR A 12 -3.79 -0.20 -19.36
N THR A 13 -4.73 0.60 -18.91
CA THR A 13 -5.79 1.21 -19.72
C THR A 13 -5.76 2.72 -19.50
N SER A 14 -6.06 3.48 -20.56
CA SER A 14 -6.24 4.93 -20.50
C SER A 14 -7.71 5.28 -20.47
N PHE A 15 -8.07 6.26 -19.63
CA PHE A 15 -9.42 6.74 -19.44
C PHE A 15 -9.44 8.26 -19.53
N GLU A 16 -10.54 8.83 -20.02
CA GLU A 16 -10.77 10.26 -19.99
C GLU A 16 -11.82 10.60 -18.93
N ALA A 17 -11.54 11.61 -18.12
CA ALA A 17 -12.50 12.15 -17.17
C ALA A 17 -12.35 13.66 -17.06
N SER A 18 -13.42 14.32 -16.64
CA SER A 18 -13.38 15.73 -16.27
C SER A 18 -13.20 15.89 -14.77
N LEU A 19 -12.20 16.68 -14.38
CA LEU A 19 -11.98 17.11 -12.99
C LEU A 19 -11.90 18.64 -12.97
N ALA A 20 -12.66 19.29 -12.09
CA ALA A 20 -12.72 20.75 -11.99
C ALA A 20 -13.02 21.48 -13.32
N GLY A 21 -13.79 20.87 -14.22
CA GLY A 21 -14.16 21.45 -15.51
C GLY A 21 -13.14 21.23 -16.63
N GLU A 22 -12.03 20.55 -16.34
CA GLU A 22 -11.02 20.23 -17.33
C GLU A 22 -11.01 18.74 -17.64
N THR A 23 -10.88 18.41 -18.92
CA THR A 23 -10.67 17.04 -19.37
C THR A 23 -9.19 16.67 -19.19
N MET A 24 -8.96 15.46 -18.69
CA MET A 24 -7.63 14.85 -18.59
C MET A 24 -7.71 13.37 -18.90
N ARG A 25 -6.58 12.82 -19.33
CA ARG A 25 -6.44 11.38 -19.58
C ARG A 25 -5.65 10.75 -18.45
N PHE A 26 -6.20 9.80 -17.72
CA PHE A 26 -5.44 9.07 -16.70
C PHE A 26 -5.20 7.63 -17.15
N VAL A 27 -4.03 7.12 -16.79
CA VAL A 27 -3.60 5.74 -17.02
C VAL A 27 -3.77 4.99 -15.71
N SER A 28 -4.32 3.78 -15.79
CA SER A 28 -4.61 2.96 -14.61
C SER A 28 -4.69 1.49 -14.99
N LYS A 29 -4.82 0.61 -14.01
CA LYS A 29 -4.96 -0.84 -14.22
C LYS A 29 -5.73 -1.52 -13.07
N PRO A 30 -6.26 -2.74 -13.28
CA PRO A 30 -6.83 -3.54 -12.21
C PRO A 30 -5.89 -3.66 -10.99
N GLY A 31 -6.47 -3.79 -9.80
CA GLY A 31 -5.74 -3.82 -8.53
C GLY A 31 -5.61 -2.48 -7.80
N LEU A 32 -5.95 -1.36 -8.45
CA LEU A 32 -6.14 -0.08 -7.76
C LEU A 32 -7.61 0.16 -7.38
N PRO A 33 -7.90 0.76 -6.20
CA PRO A 33 -9.23 1.23 -5.88
C PRO A 33 -9.71 2.26 -6.91
N ASN A 34 -10.96 2.11 -7.39
CA ASN A 34 -11.55 2.96 -8.43
C ASN A 34 -10.68 3.06 -9.71
N TRP A 35 -9.94 2.02 -10.07
CA TRP A 35 -8.96 2.11 -11.16
C TRP A 35 -9.51 2.63 -12.50
N GLU A 36 -10.79 2.41 -12.80
CA GLU A 36 -11.47 2.86 -14.02
C GLU A 36 -12.13 4.26 -13.92
N HIS A 37 -12.17 4.87 -12.73
CA HIS A 37 -12.95 6.09 -12.49
C HIS A 37 -12.28 7.04 -11.49
N VAL A 38 -12.47 8.34 -11.71
CA VAL A 38 -12.19 9.34 -10.69
C VAL A 38 -13.17 9.19 -9.51
N SER A 39 -12.64 9.06 -8.29
CA SER A 39 -13.44 8.90 -7.08
C SER A 39 -14.28 10.16 -6.74
N PRO A 40 -15.42 10.02 -6.03
CA PRO A 40 -16.15 11.20 -5.54
C PRO A 40 -15.33 12.07 -4.59
N ALA A 41 -14.35 11.51 -3.87
CA ALA A 41 -13.41 12.24 -3.01
C ALA A 41 -12.50 13.14 -3.85
N MET A 42 -11.87 12.61 -4.91
CA MET A 42 -11.07 13.42 -5.85
C MET A 42 -11.89 14.57 -6.45
N GLN A 43 -13.14 14.31 -6.83
CA GLN A 43 -14.04 15.34 -7.38
C GLN A 43 -14.36 16.44 -6.37
N LEU A 44 -14.53 16.09 -5.10
CA LEU A 44 -14.77 17.06 -4.03
C LEU A 44 -13.51 17.92 -3.78
N LEU A 45 -12.34 17.29 -3.71
CA LEU A 45 -11.06 18.00 -3.55
C LEU A 45 -10.87 19.00 -4.68
N ALA A 46 -10.87 18.52 -5.93
CA ALA A 46 -10.59 19.37 -7.09
C ALA A 46 -11.56 20.56 -7.24
N ARG A 47 -12.81 20.42 -6.78
CA ARG A 47 -13.81 21.49 -6.85
C ARG A 47 -13.68 22.52 -5.73
N ASN A 48 -13.29 22.11 -4.53
CA ASN A 48 -13.42 22.94 -3.33
C ASN A 48 -12.07 23.52 -2.85
N MET A 49 -10.95 23.11 -3.44
CA MET A 49 -9.63 23.68 -3.13
C MET A 49 -9.44 25.04 -3.79
N VAL A 50 -8.73 25.93 -3.11
CA VAL A 50 -8.31 27.23 -3.64
C VAL A 50 -6.81 27.32 -3.43
N LEU A 51 -6.06 27.39 -4.52
CA LEU A 51 -4.60 27.33 -4.51
C LEU A 51 -4.02 28.61 -5.12
N SER A 52 -2.90 29.09 -4.58
CA SER A 52 -2.12 30.12 -5.28
C SER A 52 -1.35 29.48 -6.44
N SER A 53 -1.14 30.24 -7.52
CA SER A 53 -0.50 29.74 -8.74
C SER A 53 0.93 29.23 -8.54
N ASP A 54 1.59 29.67 -7.48
CA ASP A 54 2.97 29.38 -7.09
C ASP A 54 3.09 28.38 -5.92
N ALA A 55 1.97 27.84 -5.43
CA ALA A 55 1.95 26.97 -4.25
C ALA A 55 2.79 25.70 -4.44
N LYS A 56 3.47 25.30 -3.36
CA LYS A 56 4.08 23.98 -3.23
C LYS A 56 3.12 23.01 -2.54
N VAL A 57 2.67 22.01 -3.28
CA VAL A 57 1.60 21.08 -2.90
C VAL A 57 2.14 19.67 -2.68
N LEU A 58 1.71 19.00 -1.61
CA LEU A 58 1.92 17.57 -1.38
C LEU A 58 0.56 16.84 -1.44
N LEU A 59 0.43 15.86 -2.33
CA LEU A 59 -0.73 14.98 -2.44
C LEU A 59 -0.39 13.60 -1.87
N LEU A 60 -1.03 13.22 -0.77
CA LEU A 60 -0.97 11.89 -0.18
C LEU A 60 -2.19 11.05 -0.61
N GLY A 61 -1.92 9.84 -1.11
CA GLY A 61 -2.93 8.97 -1.71
C GLY A 61 -3.22 9.37 -3.15
N CYS A 62 -2.18 9.50 -3.97
CA CYS A 62 -2.35 9.99 -5.34
C CYS A 62 -3.09 9.02 -6.26
N SER A 63 -3.23 7.74 -5.89
CA SER A 63 -3.88 6.71 -6.71
C SER A 63 -3.31 6.74 -8.15
N HIS A 64 -4.13 6.71 -9.18
CA HIS A 64 -3.73 6.80 -10.59
C HIS A 64 -3.30 8.22 -11.04
N GLY A 65 -3.22 9.21 -10.15
CA GLY A 65 -2.63 10.52 -10.42
C GLY A 65 -3.52 11.58 -11.06
N ALA A 66 -4.81 11.29 -11.31
CA ALA A 66 -5.73 12.26 -11.94
C ALA A 66 -5.85 13.57 -11.14
N LEU A 67 -5.98 13.49 -9.81
CA LEU A 67 -6.00 14.68 -8.96
C LEU A 67 -4.68 15.46 -9.03
N GLY A 68 -3.55 14.77 -9.19
CA GLY A 68 -2.24 15.40 -9.37
C GLY A 68 -2.14 16.23 -10.65
N VAL A 69 -2.71 15.77 -11.76
CA VAL A 69 -2.81 16.55 -13.01
C VAL A 69 -3.64 17.81 -12.78
N ALA A 70 -4.79 17.70 -12.13
CA ALA A 70 -5.65 18.85 -11.84
C ALA A 70 -4.95 19.88 -10.94
N LEU A 71 -4.28 19.42 -9.89
CA LEU A 71 -3.49 20.26 -8.99
C LEU A 71 -2.39 21.00 -9.74
N ALA A 72 -1.65 20.28 -10.60
CA ALA A 72 -0.54 20.85 -11.35
C ALA A 72 -0.96 21.98 -12.29
N ARG A 73 -2.14 21.86 -12.90
CA ARG A 73 -2.72 22.92 -13.75
C ARG A 73 -3.23 24.13 -12.96
N GLN A 74 -3.68 23.92 -11.72
CA GLN A 74 -4.06 25.02 -10.82
C GLN A 74 -2.85 25.81 -10.28
N VAL A 75 -1.66 25.19 -10.26
CA VAL A 75 -0.42 25.79 -9.72
C VAL A 75 0.71 25.90 -10.76
N PRO A 76 0.51 26.62 -11.89
CA PRO A 76 1.43 26.60 -13.03
C PRO A 76 2.84 27.14 -12.75
N GLN A 77 3.02 27.93 -11.68
CA GLN A 77 4.31 28.45 -11.23
C GLN A 77 4.85 27.70 -10.00
N GLY A 78 4.03 26.84 -9.41
CA GLY A 78 4.34 26.05 -8.22
C GLY A 78 4.84 24.65 -8.57
N ILE A 79 4.82 23.76 -7.56
CA ILE A 79 5.17 22.35 -7.74
C ILE A 79 4.18 21.44 -7.01
N VAL A 80 3.92 20.26 -7.57
CA VAL A 80 3.08 19.23 -6.94
C VAL A 80 3.88 17.96 -6.72
N TRP A 81 3.92 17.48 -5.49
CA TRP A 81 4.50 16.20 -5.13
C TRP A 81 3.38 15.20 -4.91
N LEU A 82 3.42 14.08 -5.60
CA LEU A 82 2.44 13.00 -5.49
C LEU A 82 3.07 11.84 -4.73
N SER A 83 2.37 11.29 -3.75
CA SER A 83 2.81 10.12 -3.02
C SER A 83 1.64 9.17 -2.74
N ASP A 84 1.97 7.90 -2.64
CA ASP A 84 1.06 6.80 -2.34
C ASP A 84 1.86 5.66 -1.70
N LEU A 85 1.19 4.81 -0.95
CA LEU A 85 1.82 3.61 -0.41
C LEU A 85 1.88 2.49 -1.45
N ASN A 86 1.03 2.53 -2.47
CA ASN A 86 0.94 1.48 -3.47
C ASN A 86 1.86 1.78 -4.65
N GLY A 87 2.83 0.89 -4.92
CA GLY A 87 3.77 1.00 -6.03
C GLY A 87 3.11 1.06 -7.41
N ILE A 88 1.95 0.40 -7.59
CA ILE A 88 1.15 0.51 -8.81
C ILE A 88 0.57 1.92 -8.93
N ALA A 89 0.06 2.50 -7.84
CA ALA A 89 -0.46 3.87 -7.85
C ALA A 89 0.63 4.87 -8.25
N LEU A 90 1.83 4.75 -7.67
CA LEU A 90 2.98 5.58 -8.04
C LEU A 90 3.32 5.47 -9.54
N MET A 91 3.36 4.24 -10.07
CA MET A 91 3.63 4.00 -11.49
C MET A 91 2.54 4.59 -12.40
N MET A 92 1.26 4.40 -12.04
CA MET A 92 0.11 4.91 -12.81
C MET A 92 0.05 6.43 -12.75
N ALA A 93 0.34 7.03 -11.61
CA ALA A 93 0.43 8.47 -11.45
C ALA A 93 1.51 9.08 -12.35
N GLU A 94 2.70 8.47 -12.40
CA GLU A 94 3.79 8.91 -13.28
C GLU A 94 3.37 8.87 -14.76
N GLN A 95 2.76 7.77 -15.21
CA GLN A 95 2.25 7.63 -16.58
C GLN A 95 1.13 8.64 -16.88
N THR A 96 0.25 8.90 -15.92
CA THR A 96 -0.81 9.91 -16.03
C THR A 96 -0.24 11.32 -16.17
N LEU A 97 0.78 11.68 -15.39
CA LEU A 97 1.45 12.98 -15.51
C LEU A 97 2.09 13.14 -16.90
N GLN A 98 2.80 12.12 -17.39
CA GLN A 98 3.43 12.12 -18.71
C GLN A 98 2.40 12.23 -19.83
N THR A 99 1.30 11.48 -19.74
CA THR A 99 0.22 11.48 -20.75
C THR A 99 -0.46 12.85 -20.88
N ASN A 100 -0.50 13.65 -19.81
CA ASN A 100 -1.04 15.02 -19.85
C ASN A 100 0.04 16.10 -19.98
N GLU A 101 1.28 15.71 -20.28
CA GLU A 101 2.42 16.62 -20.46
C GLU A 101 2.67 17.55 -19.26
N VAL A 102 2.37 17.08 -18.04
CA VAL A 102 2.57 17.85 -16.82
C VAL A 102 4.06 17.87 -16.45
N ARG A 103 4.62 19.07 -16.26
CA ARG A 103 6.07 19.26 -15.99
C ARG A 103 6.40 19.71 -14.56
N ASN A 104 5.44 20.31 -13.88
CA ASN A 104 5.56 20.85 -12.51
C ASN A 104 5.06 19.88 -11.44
N ALA A 105 4.84 18.61 -11.77
CA ALA A 105 4.45 17.58 -10.82
C ALA A 105 5.40 16.38 -10.89
N ARG A 106 5.65 15.73 -9.75
CA ARG A 106 6.52 14.55 -9.65
C ARG A 106 6.02 13.57 -8.61
N VAL A 107 6.21 12.28 -8.88
CA VAL A 107 5.92 11.19 -7.93
C VAL A 107 7.11 11.00 -6.98
N HIS A 108 6.82 10.80 -5.69
CA HIS A 108 7.79 10.53 -4.63
C HIS A 108 7.37 9.28 -3.85
N ALA A 109 8.27 8.30 -3.78
CA ALA A 109 8.02 6.99 -3.18
C ALA A 109 8.43 6.91 -1.69
N ASP A 110 8.70 8.04 -1.04
CA ASP A 110 9.22 8.08 0.32
C ASP A 110 8.17 7.69 1.37
N ILE A 111 8.66 7.09 2.46
CA ILE A 111 7.88 6.44 3.53
C ILE A 111 7.29 7.45 4.54
N SER A 112 7.90 8.63 4.62
CA SER A 112 7.56 9.74 5.52
C SER A 112 8.13 11.04 4.98
N VAL A 113 7.59 12.16 5.45
CA VAL A 113 8.18 13.49 5.26
C VAL A 113 9.53 13.51 5.97
N LEU A 114 10.60 13.75 5.21
CA LEU A 114 11.95 13.80 5.76
C LEU A 114 12.15 15.08 6.59
N PRO A 115 13.11 15.13 7.55
CA PRO A 115 13.35 16.32 8.36
C PRO A 115 13.52 17.61 7.55
N GLU A 116 14.21 17.54 6.41
CA GLU A 116 14.42 18.65 5.46
C GLU A 116 13.15 19.10 4.72
N GLN A 117 12.09 18.29 4.75
CA GLN A 117 10.78 18.59 4.17
C GLN A 117 9.80 19.14 5.23
N THR A 118 10.23 19.28 6.48
CA THR A 118 9.44 19.90 7.55
C THR A 118 9.11 21.34 7.19
N ALA A 119 7.83 21.72 7.33
CA ALA A 119 7.33 23.06 7.01
C ALA A 119 7.65 23.53 5.58
N ALA A 120 7.82 22.60 4.63
CA ALA A 120 8.26 22.90 3.28
C ALA A 120 7.12 23.05 2.27
N PHE A 121 5.85 22.87 2.67
CA PHE A 121 4.69 22.89 1.77
C PHE A 121 3.67 23.96 2.18
N ASP A 122 3.06 24.61 1.19
CA ASP A 122 1.94 25.53 1.37
C ASP A 122 0.62 24.79 1.57
N VAL A 123 0.46 23.67 0.85
CA VAL A 123 -0.77 22.89 0.84
C VAL A 123 -0.45 21.40 0.90
N VAL A 124 -1.20 20.67 1.72
CA VAL A 124 -1.23 19.21 1.71
C VAL A 124 -2.64 18.77 1.38
N VAL A 125 -2.76 17.77 0.52
CA VAL A 125 -4.02 17.19 0.07
C VAL A 125 -3.99 15.71 0.42
N ILE A 126 -5.05 15.21 1.04
CA ILE A 126 -5.21 13.80 1.39
C ILE A 126 -6.50 13.27 0.76
N GLU A 127 -6.37 12.26 -0.10
CA GLU A 127 -7.47 11.32 -0.32
C GLU A 127 -7.43 10.27 0.79
N LEU A 128 -8.50 10.17 1.58
CA LEU A 128 -8.49 9.41 2.82
C LEU A 128 -8.07 7.94 2.59
N PRO A 129 -7.06 7.44 3.31
CA PRO A 129 -6.69 6.04 3.23
C PRO A 129 -7.66 5.20 4.07
N LYS A 130 -7.78 3.92 3.72
CA LYS A 130 -8.54 2.98 4.53
C LYS A 130 -7.85 2.74 5.89
N GLY A 131 -8.62 2.89 6.97
CA GLY A 131 -8.18 2.59 8.33
C GLY A 131 -7.72 3.83 9.12
N ARG A 132 -8.29 4.00 10.32
CA ARG A 132 -8.13 5.22 11.12
C ARG A 132 -6.68 5.51 11.54
N LYS A 133 -5.90 4.48 11.91
CA LYS A 133 -4.50 4.69 12.33
C LYS A 133 -3.61 5.17 11.18
N LEU A 134 -3.82 4.66 9.95
CA LEU A 134 -3.11 5.16 8.78
C LEU A 134 -3.55 6.60 8.45
N ALA A 135 -4.85 6.89 8.53
CA ALA A 135 -5.33 8.27 8.37
C ALA A 135 -4.70 9.23 9.39
N ARG A 136 -4.56 8.82 10.66
CA ARG A 136 -3.85 9.60 11.69
C ARG A 136 -2.38 9.80 11.36
N ARG A 137 -1.67 8.77 10.90
CA ARG A 137 -0.28 8.90 10.42
C ARG A 137 -0.19 9.95 9.33
N TRP A 138 -1.03 9.88 8.29
CA TRP A 138 -1.03 10.88 7.22
C TRP A 138 -1.41 12.29 7.68
N LEU A 139 -2.30 12.44 8.67
CA LEU A 139 -2.59 13.74 9.28
C LEU A 139 -1.36 14.34 9.98
N VAL A 140 -0.57 13.50 10.67
CA VAL A 140 0.66 13.93 11.35
C VAL A 140 1.77 14.26 10.34
N GLU A 141 1.91 13.47 9.27
CA GLU A 141 2.81 13.77 8.15
C GLU A 141 2.42 15.11 7.50
N ALA A 142 1.13 15.32 7.22
CA ALA A 142 0.63 16.58 6.68
C ALA A 142 0.89 17.77 7.62
N PHE A 143 0.65 17.60 8.92
CA PHE A 143 0.92 18.62 9.92
C PHE A 143 2.41 18.99 9.99
N THR A 144 3.30 18.00 9.80
CA THR A 144 4.76 18.20 9.81
C THR A 144 5.24 18.89 8.53
N ALA A 145 4.70 18.50 7.38
CA ALA A 145 5.06 19.04 6.05
C ALA A 145 4.60 20.48 5.83
N LEU A 146 3.41 20.85 6.31
CA LEU A 146 2.84 22.18 6.10
C LEU A 146 3.63 23.25 6.82
N ARG A 147 3.88 24.42 6.21
CA ARG A 147 4.35 25.60 6.96
C ARG A 147 3.24 26.19 7.85
N PRO A 148 3.55 26.99 8.89
CA PRO A 148 2.54 27.78 9.59
C PRO A 148 1.71 28.62 8.60
N GLY A 149 0.39 28.59 8.75
CA GLY A 149 -0.58 29.17 7.83
C GLY A 149 -0.91 28.32 6.59
N GLY A 150 -0.20 27.20 6.38
CA GLY A 150 -0.48 26.27 5.28
C GLY A 150 -1.81 25.53 5.45
N LEU A 151 -2.35 25.03 4.34
CA LEU A 151 -3.69 24.42 4.29
C LEU A 151 -3.63 22.91 4.11
N LEU A 152 -4.39 22.19 4.93
CA LEU A 152 -4.71 20.79 4.69
C LEU A 152 -6.09 20.69 4.05
N TYR A 153 -6.20 19.92 2.97
CA TYR A 153 -7.46 19.45 2.41
C TYR A 153 -7.56 17.93 2.54
N LEU A 154 -8.70 17.44 3.01
CA LEU A 154 -8.97 16.01 3.21
C LEU A 154 -10.31 15.67 2.59
N ALA A 155 -10.40 14.57 1.83
CA ALA A 155 -11.68 14.01 1.41
C ALA A 155 -11.69 12.49 1.40
N GLY A 156 -12.87 11.90 1.60
CA GLY A 156 -13.02 10.44 1.61
C GLY A 156 -14.45 9.98 1.84
N PRO A 157 -14.70 8.67 1.74
CA PRO A 157 -16.02 8.09 1.88
C PRO A 157 -16.45 7.92 3.34
N GLY A 158 -17.76 8.04 3.58
CA GLY A 158 -18.41 7.92 4.89
C GLY A 158 -18.15 6.59 5.58
N ASP A 159 -18.21 5.52 4.81
CA ASP A 159 -18.03 4.13 5.24
C ASP A 159 -16.57 3.70 5.41
N GLU A 160 -15.60 4.54 5.05
CA GLU A 160 -14.18 4.34 5.38
C GLU A 160 -13.67 5.29 6.47
N GLY A 161 -14.58 6.03 7.11
CA GLY A 161 -14.27 6.79 8.33
C GLY A 161 -13.84 8.24 8.10
N ILE A 162 -14.29 8.89 7.02
CA ILE A 162 -14.02 10.33 6.80
C ILE A 162 -14.46 11.22 7.96
N GLN A 163 -15.58 10.91 8.64
CA GLN A 163 -16.03 11.74 9.76
C GLN A 163 -15.10 11.63 10.98
N PRO A 164 -14.74 10.42 11.46
CA PRO A 164 -13.66 10.28 12.44
C PRO A 164 -12.36 10.97 12.04
N ALA A 165 -11.96 10.90 10.76
CA ALA A 165 -10.75 11.54 10.27
C ALA A 165 -10.82 13.08 10.32
N ILE A 166 -11.97 13.69 10.01
CA ILE A 166 -12.20 15.13 10.19
C ILE A 166 -12.13 15.53 11.67
N ASN A 167 -12.62 14.68 12.57
CA ASN A 167 -12.52 14.93 14.01
C ASN A 167 -11.06 14.83 14.50
N ASP A 168 -10.31 13.83 14.02
CA ASP A 168 -8.87 13.70 14.32
C ASP A 168 -8.08 14.89 13.72
N MET A 169 -8.46 15.38 12.52
CA MET A 169 -7.91 16.59 11.92
C MET A 169 -8.18 17.84 12.76
N GLN A 170 -9.42 18.04 13.22
CA GLN A 170 -9.79 19.13 14.13
C GLN A 170 -8.97 19.08 15.43
N ALA A 171 -8.78 17.89 16.00
CA ALA A 171 -7.99 17.71 17.22
C ALA A 171 -6.50 18.02 17.00
N LEU A 172 -5.96 17.69 15.83
CA LEU A 172 -4.54 17.91 15.52
C LEU A 172 -4.24 19.35 15.09
N PHE A 173 -5.12 19.98 14.31
CA PHE A 173 -4.91 21.32 13.76
C PHE A 173 -5.53 22.44 14.60
N GLY A 174 -6.44 22.10 15.53
CA GLY A 174 -7.22 23.07 16.28
C GLY A 174 -8.39 23.68 15.48
N ASN A 175 -8.50 23.40 14.19
CA ASN A 175 -9.61 23.81 13.33
C ASN A 175 -9.89 22.81 12.20
N ALA A 176 -11.15 22.77 11.75
CA ALA A 176 -11.63 21.97 10.64
C ALA A 176 -12.94 22.56 10.09
N VAL A 177 -13.01 22.76 8.78
CA VAL A 177 -14.20 23.26 8.10
C VAL A 177 -14.62 22.25 7.03
N THR A 178 -15.85 21.74 7.11
CA THR A 178 -16.40 20.88 6.05
C THR A 178 -16.70 21.71 4.81
N LEU A 179 -16.17 21.30 3.66
CA LEU A 179 -16.27 22.04 2.39
C LEU A 179 -17.35 21.49 1.46
N GLY A 180 -17.71 20.22 1.59
CA GLY A 180 -18.70 19.63 0.71
C GLY A 180 -18.98 18.16 0.95
N TYR A 181 -20.08 17.71 0.34
CA TYR A 181 -20.56 16.34 0.39
C TYR A 181 -20.98 15.88 -1.02
N LYS A 182 -20.66 14.63 -1.38
CA LYS A 182 -21.06 14.03 -2.66
C LYS A 182 -21.05 12.51 -2.56
N LYS A 183 -22.13 11.83 -2.96
CA LYS A 183 -22.21 10.34 -2.99
C LYS A 183 -21.61 9.69 -1.73
N ARG A 184 -22.07 10.09 -0.54
CA ARG A 184 -21.57 9.61 0.78
C ARG A 184 -20.11 9.96 1.12
N ASN A 185 -19.45 10.78 0.32
CA ASN A 185 -18.12 11.32 0.61
C ASN A 185 -18.22 12.71 1.20
N ARG A 186 -17.26 13.09 2.04
CA ARG A 186 -17.09 14.45 2.58
C ARG A 186 -15.71 14.98 2.25
N SER A 187 -15.61 16.30 2.16
CA SER A 187 -14.34 17.02 2.10
C SER A 187 -14.29 18.07 3.20
N ALA A 188 -13.11 18.32 3.73
CA ALA A 188 -12.87 19.33 4.75
C ALA A 188 -11.50 20.00 4.55
N SER A 189 -11.29 21.13 5.20
CA SER A 189 -10.01 21.81 5.28
C SER A 189 -9.64 22.18 6.71
N ALA A 190 -8.34 22.31 6.96
CA ALA A 190 -7.76 22.85 8.18
C ALA A 190 -6.58 23.76 7.84
N THR A 191 -6.18 24.59 8.80
CA THR A 191 -5.04 25.50 8.63
C THR A 191 -4.02 25.20 9.70
N ARG A 192 -2.75 25.02 9.34
CA ARG A 192 -1.69 24.82 10.34
C ARG A 192 -1.51 26.10 11.14
N GLN A 193 -1.88 26.09 12.42
CA GLN A 193 -1.66 27.25 13.29
C GLN A 193 -0.17 27.39 13.62
N SER A 194 0.29 28.62 13.84
CA SER A 194 1.67 28.91 14.28
C SER A 194 1.95 28.40 15.70
N HIS A 195 0.90 28.33 16.50
CA HIS A 195 0.90 27.74 17.83
C HIS A 195 -0.30 26.80 17.91
N ASN A 196 -0.05 25.54 18.22
CA ASN A 196 -1.10 24.62 18.61
C ASN A 196 -1.15 24.54 20.14
N GLU A 197 -2.33 24.24 20.67
CA GLU A 197 -2.45 23.64 21.99
C GLU A 197 -1.66 22.32 22.05
N ALA A 198 -1.66 21.65 23.22
CA ALA A 198 -1.07 20.32 23.34
C ALA A 198 -1.60 19.40 22.23
N LEU A 199 -0.69 18.84 21.42
CA LEU A 199 -1.05 17.89 20.37
C LEU A 199 -1.71 16.65 21.00
N PRO A 200 -2.67 16.01 20.33
CA PRO A 200 -3.33 14.84 20.90
C PRO A 200 -2.34 13.70 21.10
N ASP A 201 -2.45 12.94 22.20
CA ASP A 201 -1.49 11.89 22.59
C ASP A 201 -1.20 10.87 21.48
N TRP A 202 -2.23 10.52 20.68
CA TRP A 202 -2.09 9.58 19.57
C TRP A 202 -1.14 10.06 18.47
N SER A 203 -0.86 11.37 18.37
CA SER A 203 0.09 11.92 17.41
C SER A 203 1.53 11.53 17.71
N MET A 204 1.81 11.13 18.97
CA MET A 204 3.11 10.66 19.44
C MET A 204 3.19 9.13 19.53
N GLU A 205 2.12 8.40 19.17
CA GLU A 205 2.10 6.94 19.20
C GLU A 205 3.15 6.37 18.22
N PRO A 206 3.99 5.39 18.63
CA PRO A 206 4.95 4.77 17.74
C PRO A 206 4.28 4.15 16.51
N GLY A 207 4.82 4.47 15.32
CA GLY A 207 4.22 4.11 14.03
C GLY A 207 3.20 5.13 13.52
N ILE A 208 2.71 6.07 14.33
CA ILE A 208 1.96 7.25 13.87
C ILE A 208 2.88 8.47 13.82
N ALA A 209 3.71 8.66 14.84
CA ALA A 209 4.67 9.76 14.90
C ALA A 209 5.71 9.65 13.77
N PRO A 210 6.17 10.79 13.19
CA PRO A 210 7.10 10.78 12.06
C PRO A 210 8.39 10.04 12.41
N GLY A 211 8.88 9.22 11.49
CA GLY A 211 10.14 8.47 11.66
C GLY A 211 10.12 7.38 12.74
N THR A 212 8.97 7.04 13.32
CA THR A 212 8.86 5.99 14.34
C THR A 212 8.25 4.69 13.79
N TRP A 213 8.61 3.58 14.43
CA TRP A 213 8.07 2.25 14.18
C TRP A 213 7.19 1.79 15.33
N HIS A 214 6.15 1.01 15.03
CA HIS A 214 5.52 0.15 16.03
C HIS A 214 6.36 -1.12 16.15
N GLU A 215 6.89 -1.39 17.34
CA GLU A 215 7.79 -2.50 17.58
C GLU A 215 7.13 -3.58 18.44
N PHE A 216 7.30 -4.84 18.06
CA PHE A 216 6.81 -6.00 18.79
C PHE A 216 7.69 -7.23 18.54
N THR A 217 7.52 -8.26 19.37
CA THR A 217 8.27 -9.52 19.27
C THR A 217 7.35 -10.64 18.83
N ALA A 218 7.81 -11.51 17.93
CA ALA A 218 7.12 -12.74 17.57
C ALA A 218 7.95 -13.96 17.98
N GLN A 219 7.31 -14.92 18.66
CA GLN A 219 7.90 -16.21 18.95
C GLN A 219 7.42 -17.22 17.91
N VAL A 220 8.35 -17.81 17.15
CA VAL A 220 8.06 -18.88 16.21
C VAL A 220 8.95 -20.07 16.58
N GLU A 221 8.33 -21.11 17.12
CA GLU A 221 9.02 -22.26 17.71
C GLU A 221 10.05 -21.81 18.78
N ARG A 222 11.33 -22.06 18.54
CA ARG A 222 12.45 -21.72 19.43
C ARG A 222 13.14 -20.39 19.06
N ALA A 223 12.69 -19.71 18.01
CA ALA A 223 13.26 -18.44 17.56
C ALA A 223 12.36 -17.26 17.97
N THR A 224 13.02 -16.16 18.34
CA THR A 224 12.38 -14.86 18.62
C THR A 224 12.74 -13.90 17.50
N PHE A 225 11.76 -13.19 16.97
CA PHE A 225 11.92 -12.19 15.92
C PHE A 225 11.58 -10.81 16.47
N GLN A 226 12.50 -9.85 16.29
CA GLN A 226 12.26 -8.44 16.58
C GLN A 226 11.62 -7.78 15.36
N LEU A 227 10.41 -7.28 15.49
CA LEU A 227 9.63 -6.76 14.37
C LEU A 227 9.32 -5.28 14.56
N SER A 228 9.42 -4.56 13.46
CA SER A 228 9.05 -3.17 13.26
C SER A 228 8.06 -3.10 12.12
N SER A 229 6.98 -2.36 12.33
CA SER A 229 5.90 -2.20 11.36
C SER A 229 5.17 -0.87 11.62
N VAL A 230 4.23 -0.52 10.77
CA VAL A 230 3.48 0.75 10.85
C VAL A 230 2.04 0.58 10.35
N PRO A 231 1.09 1.42 10.82
CA PRO A 231 -0.25 1.46 10.25
C PRO A 231 -0.22 1.61 8.73
N GLY A 232 -1.06 0.83 8.05
CA GLY A 232 -1.06 0.70 6.59
C GLY A 232 -0.45 -0.61 6.09
N ILE A 233 0.28 -1.33 6.94
CA ILE A 233 0.70 -2.71 6.69
C ILE A 233 -0.36 -3.67 7.26
N PHE A 234 -0.60 -4.81 6.58
CA PHE A 234 -1.49 -5.85 7.08
C PHE A 234 -1.01 -6.39 8.43
N ALA A 235 -1.93 -6.53 9.38
CA ALA A 235 -1.65 -6.98 10.76
C ALA A 235 -0.45 -6.26 11.40
N TYR A 236 -0.30 -4.94 11.19
CA TYR A 236 0.92 -4.21 11.56
C TYR A 236 1.35 -4.34 13.04
N ASP A 237 0.44 -4.66 13.97
CA ASP A 237 0.69 -4.74 15.41
C ASP A 237 0.78 -6.17 15.97
N LYS A 238 0.65 -7.20 15.14
CA LYS A 238 0.72 -8.61 15.58
C LYS A 238 0.96 -9.59 14.43
N VAL A 239 1.34 -10.82 14.75
CA VAL A 239 1.31 -11.92 13.76
C VAL A 239 -0.12 -12.38 13.55
N ASP A 240 -0.62 -12.26 12.32
CA ASP A 240 -1.94 -12.73 11.91
C ASP A 240 -2.12 -14.24 12.14
N GLU A 241 -3.34 -14.66 12.50
CA GLU A 241 -3.64 -16.07 12.82
C GLU A 241 -3.46 -16.99 11.61
N GLY A 242 -3.77 -16.52 10.40
CA GLY A 242 -3.49 -17.25 9.17
C GLY A 242 -1.99 -17.39 8.95
N THR A 243 -1.22 -16.31 9.13
CA THR A 243 0.25 -16.38 9.08
C THR A 243 0.80 -17.36 10.13
N GLN A 244 0.28 -17.37 11.36
CA GLN A 244 0.71 -18.32 12.39
C GLN A 244 0.47 -19.77 11.97
N LEU A 245 -0.72 -20.08 11.43
CA LEU A 245 -1.04 -21.41 10.91
C LEU A 245 -0.09 -21.80 9.77
N LEU A 246 0.17 -20.89 8.83
CA LEU A 246 1.13 -21.12 7.74
C LEU A 246 2.53 -21.43 8.28
N LEU A 247 3.03 -20.66 9.24
CA LEU A 247 4.37 -20.83 9.81
C LEU A 247 4.55 -22.20 10.49
N GLN A 248 3.51 -22.75 11.11
CA GLN A 248 3.54 -24.10 11.71
C GLN A 248 3.75 -25.21 10.66
N HIS A 249 3.33 -24.97 9.42
CA HIS A 249 3.38 -25.95 8.32
C HIS A 249 4.35 -25.57 7.19
N LEU A 250 5.10 -24.47 7.35
CA LEU A 250 6.05 -23.98 6.36
C LEU A 250 7.30 -24.88 6.33
N SER A 251 7.35 -25.78 5.34
CA SER A 251 8.51 -26.64 5.09
C SER A 251 9.47 -25.96 4.12
N ILE A 252 10.73 -25.79 4.53
CA ILE A 252 11.80 -25.21 3.72
C ILE A 252 12.86 -26.29 3.46
N PRO A 253 13.04 -26.74 2.20
CA PRO A 253 14.13 -27.63 1.86
C PRO A 253 15.50 -26.99 2.15
N PRO A 254 16.52 -27.77 2.52
CA PRO A 254 17.88 -27.25 2.68
C PRO A 254 18.33 -26.53 1.39
N HIS A 255 18.90 -25.34 1.56
CA HIS A 255 19.38 -24.51 0.45
C HIS A 255 18.31 -24.03 -0.55
N ALA A 256 17.03 -24.08 -0.19
CA ALA A 256 15.95 -23.59 -1.02
C ALA A 256 16.05 -22.08 -1.30
N ARG A 257 15.65 -21.68 -2.50
CA ARG A 257 15.30 -20.31 -2.87
C ARG A 257 13.83 -20.10 -2.57
N VAL A 258 13.52 -19.11 -1.74
CA VAL A 258 12.16 -18.84 -1.27
C VAL A 258 11.69 -17.47 -1.76
N LEU A 259 10.45 -17.42 -2.24
CA LEU A 259 9.78 -16.19 -2.63
C LEU A 259 8.54 -15.96 -1.76
N ASP A 260 8.53 -14.88 -0.99
CA ASP A 260 7.40 -14.46 -0.15
C ASP A 260 6.64 -13.32 -0.86
N VAL A 261 5.44 -13.61 -1.35
CA VAL A 261 4.64 -12.67 -2.15
C VAL A 261 3.57 -12.02 -1.29
N GLY A 262 3.54 -10.68 -1.26
CA GLY A 262 2.72 -9.93 -0.31
C GLY A 262 3.28 -10.02 1.11
N CYS A 263 4.60 -9.81 1.24
CA CYS A 263 5.35 -10.15 2.45
C CYS A 263 4.96 -9.35 3.69
N GLY A 264 4.28 -8.20 3.54
CA GLY A 264 4.01 -7.29 4.65
C GLY A 264 5.32 -6.84 5.30
N TYR A 265 5.39 -6.94 6.64
CA TYR A 265 6.61 -6.66 7.40
C TYR A 265 7.64 -7.82 7.37
N GLY A 266 7.41 -8.88 6.59
CA GLY A 266 8.42 -9.87 6.18
C GLY A 266 8.55 -11.14 7.03
N ILE A 267 7.70 -11.36 8.03
CA ILE A 267 7.87 -12.45 9.00
C ILE A 267 7.97 -13.85 8.36
N ILE A 268 7.22 -14.13 7.30
CA ILE A 268 7.24 -15.45 6.65
C ILE A 268 8.63 -15.73 6.08
N GLY A 269 9.17 -14.81 5.27
CA GLY A 269 10.51 -14.97 4.72
C GLY A 269 11.64 -14.94 5.77
N LEU A 270 11.52 -14.14 6.85
CA LEU A 270 12.51 -14.18 7.93
C LEU A 270 12.56 -15.56 8.63
N VAL A 271 11.39 -16.19 8.82
CA VAL A 271 11.32 -17.56 9.33
C VAL A 271 11.91 -18.53 8.32
N ALA A 272 11.67 -18.34 7.02
CA ALA A 272 12.22 -19.19 5.97
C ALA A 272 13.76 -19.17 5.96
N GLU A 273 14.38 -17.98 6.08
CA GLU A 273 15.85 -17.90 6.22
C GLU A 273 16.33 -18.59 7.49
N ARG A 274 15.65 -18.37 8.63
CA ARG A 274 16.00 -19.04 9.89
C ARG A 274 15.93 -20.57 9.80
N ARG A 275 15.07 -21.10 8.92
CA ARG A 275 14.92 -22.54 8.62
C ARG A 275 15.89 -23.05 7.55
N GLY A 276 16.82 -22.24 7.07
CA GLY A 276 17.93 -22.67 6.21
C GLY A 276 17.72 -22.42 4.71
N ALA A 277 16.80 -21.53 4.33
CA ALA A 277 16.75 -21.03 2.96
C ALA A 277 18.09 -20.36 2.58
N MET A 278 18.60 -20.66 1.39
CA MET A 278 19.84 -20.08 0.87
C MET A 278 19.64 -18.65 0.38
N GLN A 279 18.45 -18.34 -0.12
CA GLN A 279 18.06 -17.02 -0.58
C GLN A 279 16.57 -16.82 -0.31
N VAL A 280 16.19 -15.63 0.17
CA VAL A 280 14.79 -15.25 0.35
C VAL A 280 14.53 -13.89 -0.30
N ASP A 281 13.55 -13.85 -1.20
CA ASP A 281 13.08 -12.62 -1.81
C ASP A 281 11.69 -12.29 -1.24
N LEU A 282 11.55 -11.10 -0.66
CA LEU A 282 10.30 -10.58 -0.11
C LEU A 282 9.71 -9.57 -1.11
N LEU A 283 8.51 -9.83 -1.59
CA LEU A 283 7.80 -8.96 -2.54
C LEU A 283 6.57 -8.36 -1.88
N ASP A 284 6.37 -7.07 -2.07
CA ASP A 284 5.12 -6.40 -1.72
C ASP A 284 4.91 -5.22 -2.67
N VAL A 285 3.64 -4.87 -2.89
CA VAL A 285 3.27 -3.68 -3.65
C VAL A 285 3.28 -2.43 -2.76
N ASN A 286 3.26 -2.60 -1.44
CA ASN A 286 3.21 -1.52 -0.47
C ASN A 286 4.62 -1.05 -0.07
N THR A 287 4.91 0.23 -0.27
CA THR A 287 6.20 0.85 0.06
C THR A 287 6.51 0.80 1.56
N LEU A 288 5.50 0.89 2.45
CA LEU A 288 5.68 0.72 3.89
C LEU A 288 6.05 -0.73 4.25
N SER A 289 5.43 -1.71 3.59
CA SER A 289 5.77 -3.13 3.78
C SER A 289 7.24 -3.38 3.46
N ILE A 290 7.72 -2.88 2.31
CA ILE A 290 9.13 -3.04 1.92
C ILE A 290 10.07 -2.33 2.89
N ALA A 291 9.71 -1.15 3.38
CA ALA A 291 10.49 -0.44 4.38
C ALA A 291 10.60 -1.23 5.70
N ALA A 292 9.46 -1.71 6.21
CA ALA A 292 9.39 -2.52 7.42
C ALA A 292 10.16 -3.83 7.27
N ALA A 293 10.00 -4.52 6.13
CA ALA A 293 10.70 -5.74 5.82
C ALA A 293 12.22 -5.54 5.80
N ARG A 294 12.72 -4.46 5.18
CA ARG A 294 14.17 -4.11 5.21
C ARG A 294 14.67 -3.86 6.63
N GLU A 295 13.91 -3.13 7.44
CA GLU A 295 14.28 -2.91 8.83
C GLU A 295 14.29 -4.22 9.63
N ASN A 296 13.33 -5.11 9.39
CA ASN A 296 13.25 -6.40 10.08
C ASN A 296 14.33 -7.38 9.62
N ILE A 297 14.70 -7.37 8.34
CA ILE A 297 15.87 -8.09 7.82
C ILE A 297 17.11 -7.68 8.60
N ARG A 298 17.34 -6.37 8.72
CA ARG A 298 18.48 -5.79 9.45
C ARG A 298 18.46 -6.16 10.94
N ARG A 299 17.31 -6.01 11.60
CA ARG A 299 17.14 -6.30 13.04
C ARG A 299 17.35 -7.76 13.41
N ASN A 300 17.02 -8.68 12.51
CA ASN A 300 17.10 -10.13 12.76
C ASN A 300 18.35 -10.79 12.15
N GLY A 301 19.22 -10.01 11.49
CA GLY A 301 20.47 -10.51 10.90
C GLY A 301 20.23 -11.50 9.75
N CYS A 302 19.17 -11.29 8.97
CA CYS A 302 18.77 -12.13 7.84
C CYS A 302 19.55 -11.74 6.57
N ALA A 303 20.84 -12.12 6.52
CA ALA A 303 21.77 -11.69 5.48
C ALA A 303 21.44 -12.22 4.07
N ASN A 304 20.68 -13.32 3.97
CA ASN A 304 20.28 -13.93 2.70
C ASN A 304 18.90 -13.47 2.21
N THR A 305 18.28 -12.52 2.91
CA THR A 305 16.97 -11.98 2.57
C THR A 305 17.08 -10.58 1.96
N ARG A 306 16.31 -10.32 0.89
CA ARG A 306 16.12 -8.97 0.32
C ARG A 306 14.64 -8.65 0.14
N ALA A 307 14.27 -7.38 0.27
CA ALA A 307 12.90 -6.91 0.04
C ALA A 307 12.80 -5.96 -1.16
N LEU A 308 11.85 -6.24 -2.05
CA LEU A 308 11.68 -5.62 -3.36
C LEU A 308 10.23 -5.17 -3.56
N LEU A 309 10.06 -3.91 -3.97
CA LEU A 309 8.75 -3.40 -4.40
C LEU A 309 8.37 -4.09 -5.71
N SER A 310 7.23 -4.79 -5.74
CA SER A 310 6.79 -5.53 -6.93
C SER A 310 5.28 -5.55 -7.07
N ASP A 311 4.82 -5.47 -8.32
CA ASP A 311 3.44 -5.73 -8.72
C ASP A 311 3.28 -7.22 -9.01
N GLY A 312 2.91 -7.95 -7.96
CA GLY A 312 2.87 -9.41 -7.99
C GLY A 312 4.22 -10.00 -8.44
N LEU A 313 4.17 -10.84 -9.47
CA LEU A 313 5.31 -11.60 -9.98
C LEU A 313 5.77 -11.14 -11.37
N GLN A 314 5.27 -10.00 -11.84
CA GLN A 314 5.47 -9.53 -13.23
C GLN A 314 6.95 -9.41 -13.61
N MET A 315 7.78 -8.90 -12.69
CA MET A 315 9.20 -8.60 -12.93
C MET A 315 10.14 -9.72 -12.47
N ILE A 316 9.58 -10.86 -12.03
CA ILE A 316 10.35 -11.99 -11.52
C ILE A 316 10.62 -12.96 -12.67
N HIS A 317 11.90 -13.17 -12.94
CA HIS A 317 12.37 -14.04 -14.01
C HIS A 317 13.17 -15.24 -13.48
N GLU A 318 13.55 -15.20 -12.21
CA GLU A 318 14.18 -16.30 -11.51
C GLU A 318 13.21 -17.42 -11.15
N GLN A 319 13.75 -18.62 -10.93
CA GLN A 319 13.01 -19.76 -10.42
C GLN A 319 13.27 -19.97 -8.92
N TYR A 320 12.28 -20.52 -8.23
CA TYR A 320 12.26 -20.73 -6.78
C TYR A 320 11.80 -22.14 -6.43
N ASP A 321 12.34 -22.68 -5.35
CA ASP A 321 11.93 -23.98 -4.80
C ASP A 321 10.63 -23.86 -4.01
N VAL A 322 10.41 -22.69 -3.37
CA VAL A 322 9.20 -22.42 -2.59
C VAL A 322 8.67 -21.02 -2.89
N VAL A 323 7.42 -20.93 -3.31
CA VAL A 323 6.64 -19.68 -3.32
C VAL A 323 5.66 -19.75 -2.16
N VAL A 324 5.63 -18.73 -1.32
CA VAL A 324 4.78 -18.66 -0.14
C VAL A 324 4.03 -17.33 -0.10
N SER A 325 2.80 -17.35 0.41
CA SER A 325 2.03 -16.11 0.59
C SER A 325 0.95 -16.25 1.68
N ASN A 326 0.74 -15.16 2.43
CA ASN A 326 -0.54 -14.84 3.07
C ASN A 326 -1.16 -13.64 2.34
N PRO A 327 -1.85 -13.89 1.23
CA PRO A 327 -2.16 -12.84 0.28
C PRO A 327 -3.40 -11.99 0.67
N PRO A 328 -3.38 -10.67 0.39
CA PRO A 328 -4.40 -9.73 0.84
C PRO A 328 -5.60 -9.69 -0.11
N PHE A 329 -6.44 -10.72 -0.15
CA PHE A 329 -7.47 -10.82 -1.19
C PHE A 329 -8.84 -10.20 -0.86
N HIS A 330 -8.84 -9.10 -0.11
CA HIS A 330 -10.03 -8.27 0.15
C HIS A 330 -9.83 -6.84 -0.37
N VAL A 331 -10.23 -6.58 -1.62
CA VAL A 331 -10.39 -5.21 -2.13
C VAL A 331 -11.81 -4.77 -1.77
N GLY A 332 -11.95 -3.97 -0.72
CA GLY A 332 -13.26 -3.54 -0.24
C GLY A 332 -14.08 -4.68 0.38
N LYS A 333 -15.21 -5.04 -0.25
CA LYS A 333 -16.13 -6.14 0.17
C LYS A 333 -16.11 -7.34 -0.79
N SER A 334 -15.33 -7.28 -1.87
CA SER A 334 -15.26 -8.32 -2.90
C SER A 334 -13.85 -8.89 -3.00
N ILE A 335 -13.78 -10.20 -3.29
CA ILE A 335 -12.53 -10.87 -3.64
C ILE A 335 -12.25 -10.54 -5.10
N ASP A 336 -11.08 -9.96 -5.38
CA ASP A 336 -10.62 -9.77 -6.75
C ASP A 336 -9.97 -11.08 -7.24
N TYR A 337 -10.79 -11.91 -7.87
CA TYR A 337 -10.36 -13.21 -8.37
C TYR A 337 -9.37 -13.09 -9.54
N ASP A 338 -9.30 -11.95 -10.23
CA ASP A 338 -8.35 -11.76 -11.33
C ASP A 338 -6.92 -11.61 -10.81
N ILE A 339 -6.74 -10.91 -9.67
CA ILE A 339 -5.44 -10.81 -8.98
C ILE A 339 -5.03 -12.19 -8.46
N ALA A 340 -5.97 -12.91 -7.85
CA ALA A 340 -5.73 -14.25 -7.35
C ALA A 340 -5.29 -15.22 -8.47
N HIS A 341 -5.97 -15.17 -9.61
CA HIS A 341 -5.68 -16.02 -10.76
C HIS A 341 -4.31 -15.67 -11.35
N ALA A 342 -4.00 -14.38 -11.50
CA ALA A 342 -2.68 -13.91 -11.92
C ALA A 342 -1.58 -14.43 -10.99
N PHE A 343 -1.75 -14.27 -9.68
CA PHE A 343 -0.80 -14.74 -8.67
C PHE A 343 -0.54 -16.25 -8.76
N ILE A 344 -1.58 -17.08 -8.85
CA ILE A 344 -1.44 -18.54 -8.91
C ILE A 344 -0.78 -18.98 -10.23
N THR A 345 -1.21 -18.39 -11.35
CA THR A 345 -0.63 -18.66 -12.67
C THR A 345 0.84 -18.29 -12.71
N ASP A 346 1.20 -17.11 -12.20
CA ASP A 346 2.58 -16.66 -12.16
C ASP A 346 3.43 -17.43 -11.15
N SER A 347 2.84 -17.87 -10.03
CA SER A 347 3.53 -18.74 -9.08
C SER A 347 3.98 -20.02 -9.76
N ARG A 348 3.14 -20.64 -10.60
CA ARG A 348 3.53 -21.82 -11.38
C ARG A 348 4.68 -21.54 -12.35
N ARG A 349 4.75 -20.33 -12.91
CA ARG A 349 5.79 -19.90 -13.87
C ARG A 349 7.15 -19.71 -13.20
N VAL A 350 7.18 -19.22 -11.96
CA VAL A 350 8.43 -18.94 -11.22
C VAL A 350 8.86 -20.08 -10.30
N LEU A 351 8.10 -21.17 -10.23
CA LEU A 351 8.50 -22.36 -9.49
C LEU A 351 9.41 -23.26 -10.35
N GLU A 352 10.43 -23.81 -9.71
CA GLU A 352 11.18 -24.98 -10.21
C GLU A 352 10.22 -26.15 -10.48
N PRO A 353 10.58 -27.15 -11.32
CA PRO A 353 9.70 -28.28 -11.66
C PRO A 353 9.13 -29.04 -10.46
N ASP A 354 9.91 -29.20 -9.38
CA ASP A 354 9.50 -29.84 -8.12
C ASP A 354 9.19 -28.83 -7.00
N GLY A 355 9.13 -27.55 -7.36
CA GLY A 355 8.86 -26.46 -6.44
C GLY A 355 7.44 -26.51 -5.87
N THR A 356 7.25 -25.84 -4.73
CA THR A 356 5.97 -25.86 -4.01
C THR A 356 5.40 -24.46 -3.83
N LEU A 357 4.11 -24.29 -4.14
CA LEU A 357 3.32 -23.12 -3.75
C LEU A 357 2.62 -23.38 -2.41
N LEU A 358 2.83 -22.52 -1.41
CA LEU A 358 2.14 -22.52 -0.12
C LEU A 358 1.31 -21.24 0.03
N VAL A 359 0.00 -21.39 0.22
CA VAL A 359 -0.91 -20.26 0.41
C VAL A 359 -1.76 -20.50 1.64
N VAL A 360 -1.83 -19.52 2.53
CA VAL A 360 -2.89 -19.49 3.55
C VAL A 360 -4.02 -18.60 3.09
N SER A 361 -5.26 -19.03 3.30
CA SER A 361 -6.44 -18.21 3.01
C SER A 361 -7.54 -18.47 4.01
N ASN A 362 -8.52 -17.56 4.11
CA ASN A 362 -9.76 -17.88 4.78
C ASN A 362 -10.49 -19.06 4.11
N VAL A 363 -11.18 -19.87 4.90
CA VAL A 363 -11.88 -21.07 4.42
C VAL A 363 -13.02 -20.77 3.42
N PHE A 364 -13.62 -19.58 3.45
CA PHE A 364 -14.71 -19.24 2.52
C PHE A 364 -14.21 -18.85 1.12
N ILE A 365 -12.91 -18.60 0.94
CA ILE A 365 -12.35 -18.24 -0.37
C ILE A 365 -12.05 -19.51 -1.17
N ARG A 366 -12.41 -19.51 -2.46
CA ARG A 366 -12.28 -20.65 -3.39
C ARG A 366 -10.85 -20.80 -3.96
N TYR A 367 -9.82 -20.63 -3.12
CA TYR A 367 -8.41 -20.74 -3.53
C TYR A 367 -8.05 -22.12 -4.07
N GLU A 368 -8.60 -23.15 -3.46
CA GLU A 368 -8.31 -24.53 -3.84
C GLU A 368 -8.73 -24.82 -5.29
N GLU A 369 -9.91 -24.38 -5.69
CA GLU A 369 -10.39 -24.55 -7.08
C GLU A 369 -9.50 -23.82 -8.07
N LEU A 370 -9.07 -22.60 -7.71
CA LEU A 370 -8.18 -21.80 -8.52
C LEU A 370 -6.80 -22.46 -8.66
N MET A 371 -6.22 -22.94 -7.57
CA MET A 371 -4.96 -23.69 -7.59
C MET A 371 -5.09 -24.98 -8.41
N ARG A 372 -6.22 -25.70 -8.32
CA ARG A 372 -6.47 -26.93 -9.11
C ARG A 372 -6.62 -26.68 -10.61
N SER A 373 -6.93 -25.45 -11.02
CA SER A 373 -6.97 -25.08 -12.44
C SER A 373 -5.57 -24.88 -13.04
N THR A 374 -4.54 -24.69 -12.21
CA THR A 374 -3.16 -24.40 -12.63
C THR A 374 -2.18 -25.53 -12.28
N PHE A 375 -2.35 -26.18 -11.13
CA PHE A 375 -1.46 -27.20 -10.60
C PHE A 375 -2.12 -28.59 -10.66
N GLU A 376 -1.31 -29.62 -10.90
CA GLU A 376 -1.80 -31.00 -10.98
C GLU A 376 -2.21 -31.50 -9.60
N LYS A 377 -1.42 -31.18 -8.57
CA LYS A 377 -1.62 -31.67 -7.21
C LYS A 377 -1.82 -30.50 -6.26
N VAL A 378 -2.98 -30.50 -5.58
CA VAL A 378 -3.32 -29.50 -4.56
C VAL A 378 -3.81 -30.21 -3.30
N TYR A 379 -3.23 -29.84 -2.16
CA TYR A 379 -3.48 -30.43 -0.85
C TYR A 379 -3.87 -29.34 0.15
N CYS A 380 -4.88 -29.60 0.98
CA CYS A 380 -5.07 -28.86 2.23
C CYS A 380 -4.22 -29.54 3.30
N ILE A 381 -3.15 -28.88 3.75
CA ILE A 381 -2.19 -29.46 4.71
C ILE A 381 -2.46 -29.05 6.16
N ALA A 382 -3.29 -28.02 6.37
CA ALA A 382 -3.75 -27.58 7.68
C ALA A 382 -5.03 -26.75 7.57
N GLU A 383 -5.91 -26.82 8.57
CA GLU A 383 -7.11 -26.00 8.68
C GLU A 383 -7.49 -25.81 10.16
N ASN A 384 -7.96 -24.61 10.54
CA ASN A 384 -8.42 -24.31 11.90
C ASN A 384 -9.85 -23.72 11.94
N GLY A 385 -10.68 -24.03 10.95
CA GLY A 385 -12.07 -23.57 10.80
C GLY A 385 -12.21 -22.13 10.28
N GLN A 386 -11.21 -21.27 10.48
CA GLN A 386 -11.18 -19.91 9.92
C GLN A 386 -10.24 -19.80 8.73
N TYR A 387 -9.07 -20.42 8.82
CA TYR A 387 -8.02 -20.43 7.82
C TYR A 387 -7.67 -21.85 7.39
N ARG A 388 -7.15 -21.97 6.18
CA ARG A 388 -6.55 -23.19 5.64
C ARG A 388 -5.24 -22.90 4.94
N VAL A 389 -4.30 -23.83 5.04
CA VAL A 389 -3.03 -23.81 4.33
C VAL A 389 -3.11 -24.80 3.19
N LEU A 390 -3.01 -24.26 1.97
CA LEU A 390 -3.02 -25.01 0.73
C LEU A 390 -1.58 -25.15 0.21
N MET A 391 -1.26 -26.35 -0.28
CA MET A 391 0.01 -26.68 -0.90
C MET A 391 -0.24 -27.17 -2.33
N ALA A 392 0.48 -26.65 -3.32
CA ALA A 392 0.40 -27.11 -4.70
C ALA A 392 1.78 -27.42 -5.32
N ARG A 393 1.79 -28.38 -6.24
CA ARG A 393 2.95 -28.83 -7.04
C ARG A 393 2.54 -29.11 -8.49
#